data_AF-A0AAU5FNY4-F1
#
_entry.id   AF-A0AAU5FNY4-F1
#
_cell.length_a   1.000
_cell.length_b   1.000
_cell.length_c   1.000
_cell.angle_alpha   90.00
_cell.angle_beta   90.00
_cell.angle_gamma   90.00
#
_symmetry.space_group_name_H-M   'P 1'
#
loop_
_entity.id
_entity.type
_entity.pdbx_description
1 polymer ?
#
loop_
_entity_poly.entity_id
_entity_poly.type
_entity_poly.pdbx_seq_one_letter_code
_entity_poly.pdbx_strand_id
1 'polypeptide(L)'
;MGGEARVYEARYGWNAAAVRIAALCAVLVAMAFVPGVPVVAAVVLGVLVGLVLLMIVVLATARPLALRIDPKGVTLGGLPFGPRTIRATYLPWSEVVSISLWMDGNLPRTKVPYLEVRHRVGPARPPAPAESAALQQLDAYLATQVPAEFVERFRGTESAHRALTLWRLDVDRLRTAVQACAPEVHVFGDLG
;
A
#
# COMPACT_ATOMS: atom_id res chain seq x y z
N MET A 1 28.48 14.38 -9.71
CA MET A 1 27.36 14.80 -8.85
C MET A 1 26.06 14.41 -9.55
N GLY A 2 25.31 13.40 -9.08
CA GLY A 2 24.10 12.93 -9.78
C GLY A 2 23.44 11.64 -9.25
N GLY A 3 23.82 11.15 -8.07
CA GLY A 3 23.30 9.90 -7.51
C GLY A 3 22.00 10.03 -6.71
N GLU A 4 21.73 11.19 -6.13
CA GLU A 4 20.60 11.37 -5.20
C GLU A 4 19.24 11.56 -5.89
N ALA A 5 19.22 11.92 -7.17
CA ALA A 5 17.98 12.11 -7.93
C ALA A 5 17.28 10.80 -8.33
N ARG A 6 17.93 9.65 -8.16
CA ARG A 6 17.38 8.34 -8.55
C ARG A 6 16.73 7.57 -7.41
N VAL A 7 16.97 7.97 -6.17
CA VAL A 7 16.46 7.25 -5.01
C VAL A 7 15.34 8.06 -4.37
N TYR A 8 14.14 7.51 -4.40
CA TYR A 8 12.99 8.09 -3.72
C TYR A 8 12.70 7.30 -2.46
N GLU A 9 12.67 7.97 -1.31
CA GLU A 9 12.30 7.35 -0.03
C GLU A 9 11.12 8.08 0.59
N ALA A 10 10.17 7.30 1.08
CA ALA A 10 9.10 7.76 1.94
C ALA A 10 9.10 6.93 3.23
N ARG A 11 8.92 7.61 4.36
CA ARG A 11 8.98 7.03 5.70
C ARG A 11 7.69 7.24 6.45
N TYR A 12 7.41 6.33 7.37
CA TYR A 12 6.33 6.51 8.33
C TYR A 12 6.54 7.79 9.16
N GLY A 13 5.45 8.40 9.58
CA GLY A 13 5.47 9.66 10.29
C GLY A 13 4.09 10.18 10.66
N TRP A 14 4.07 11.18 11.54
CA TRP A 14 2.85 11.88 11.90
C TRP A 14 2.30 12.68 10.70
N ASN A 15 1.05 12.42 10.36
CA ASN A 15 0.25 13.21 9.43
C ASN A 15 -1.15 13.43 10.02
N ALA A 16 -2.00 14.21 9.35
CA ALA A 16 -3.34 14.51 9.84
C ALA A 16 -4.25 13.26 9.97
N ALA A 17 -4.03 12.21 9.19
CA ALA A 17 -4.79 10.96 9.32
C ALA A 17 -4.34 10.17 10.56
N ALA A 18 -3.03 10.02 10.75
CA ALA A 18 -2.42 9.39 11.92
C ALA A 18 -2.88 10.04 13.22
N VAL A 19 -2.90 11.38 13.27
CA VAL A 19 -3.36 12.13 14.45
C VAL A 19 -4.86 11.88 14.73
N ARG A 20 -5.71 11.92 13.69
CA ARG A 20 -7.15 11.66 13.84
C ARG A 20 -7.43 10.24 14.35
N ILE A 21 -6.74 9.23 13.81
CA ILE A 21 -6.91 7.84 14.23
C ILE A 21 -6.37 7.65 15.65
N ALA A 22 -5.19 8.19 15.96
CA ALA A 22 -4.63 8.11 17.30
C ALA A 22 -5.54 8.77 18.35
N ALA A 23 -6.12 9.94 18.05
CA ALA A 23 -7.09 10.61 18.91
C ALA A 23 -8.35 9.77 19.11
N LEU A 24 -8.91 9.18 18.04
CA LEU A 24 -10.07 8.28 18.14
C LEU A 24 -9.76 7.05 19.00
N CYS A 25 -8.61 6.40 18.78
CA CYS A 25 -8.18 5.27 19.59
C CYS A 25 -8.00 5.67 21.07
N ALA A 26 -7.43 6.83 21.36
CA ALA A 26 -7.27 7.32 22.73
C ALA A 26 -8.62 7.54 23.42
N VAL A 27 -9.60 8.11 22.71
CA VAL A 27 -10.97 8.29 23.23
C VAL A 27 -11.64 6.94 23.50
N LEU A 28 -11.51 5.96 22.60
CA LEU A 28 -12.04 4.61 22.79
C LEU A 28 -11.40 3.89 23.99
N VAL A 29 -10.09 4.04 24.17
CA VAL A 29 -9.40 3.52 25.36
C VAL A 29 -9.89 4.22 26.62
N ALA A 30 -10.10 5.54 26.60
CA ALA A 30 -10.65 6.27 27.74
C ALA A 30 -12.07 5.81 28.11
N MET A 31 -12.92 5.46 27.12
CA MET A 31 -14.25 4.92 27.36
C MET A 31 -14.24 3.60 28.13
N ALA A 32 -13.18 2.80 28.02
CA ALA A 32 -13.03 1.56 28.79
C ALA A 32 -12.96 1.80 30.31
N PHE A 33 -12.62 3.03 30.74
CA PHE A 33 -12.53 3.41 32.16
C PHE A 33 -13.80 4.11 32.69
N VAL A 34 -14.86 4.19 31.89
CA VAL A 34 -16.13 4.79 32.33
C VAL A 34 -16.82 3.86 33.35
N PRO A 35 -17.26 4.38 34.51
CA PRO A 35 -17.99 3.59 35.49
C PRO A 35 -19.23 2.92 34.88
N GLY A 36 -19.40 1.62 35.13
CA GLY A 36 -20.53 0.84 34.61
C GLY A 36 -20.22 0.00 33.37
N VAL A 37 -19.02 0.15 32.76
CA VAL A 37 -18.56 -0.78 31.72
C VAL A 37 -18.14 -2.11 32.36
N PRO A 38 -18.60 -3.27 31.85
CA PRO A 38 -18.14 -4.57 32.33
C PRO A 38 -16.61 -4.69 32.23
N VAL A 39 -15.94 -5.16 33.29
CA VAL A 39 -14.47 -5.24 33.35
C VAL A 39 -13.89 -6.01 32.17
N VAL A 40 -14.53 -7.12 31.76
CA VAL A 40 -14.08 -7.91 30.60
C VAL A 40 -14.13 -7.08 29.31
N ALA A 41 -15.19 -6.32 29.09
CA ALA A 41 -15.32 -5.45 27.92
C ALA A 41 -14.27 -4.34 27.94
N ALA A 42 -14.03 -3.73 29.11
CA ALA A 42 -13.00 -2.72 29.30
C ALA A 42 -11.59 -3.26 28.99
N VAL A 43 -11.27 -4.45 29.48
CA VAL A 43 -9.97 -5.11 29.22
C VAL A 43 -9.80 -5.44 27.75
N VAL A 44 -10.82 -6.05 27.11
CA VAL A 44 -10.75 -6.41 25.69
C VAL A 44 -10.60 -5.16 24.82
N LEU A 45 -11.41 -4.13 25.05
CA LEU A 45 -11.35 -2.88 24.30
C LEU A 45 -10.02 -2.16 24.52
N GLY A 46 -9.60 -2.03 25.78
CA GLY A 46 -8.36 -1.35 26.17
C GLY A 46 -7.13 -2.03 25.58
N VAL A 47 -7.05 -3.36 25.62
CA VAL A 47 -5.92 -4.11 25.05
C VAL A 47 -5.91 -4.02 23.53
N LEU A 48 -7.04 -4.29 22.86
CA LEU A 48 -7.08 -4.33 21.40
C LEU A 48 -6.83 -2.94 20.79
N VAL A 49 -7.54 -1.92 21.28
CA VAL A 49 -7.37 -0.54 20.78
C VAL A 49 -6.06 0.07 21.26
N GLY A 50 -5.63 -0.24 22.48
CA GLY A 50 -4.35 0.21 23.03
C GLY A 50 -3.17 -0.32 22.22
N LEU A 51 -3.20 -1.58 21.78
CA LEU A 51 -2.17 -2.15 20.91
C LEU A 51 -2.09 -1.42 19.57
N VAL A 52 -3.24 -1.11 18.96
CA VAL A 52 -3.31 -0.34 17.70
C VAL A 52 -2.75 1.08 17.90
N LEU A 53 -3.14 1.76 18.99
CA LEU A 53 -2.62 3.08 19.33
C LEU A 53 -1.10 3.06 19.54
N LEU A 54 -0.60 2.09 20.29
CA LEU A 54 0.83 1.90 20.54
C LEU A 54 1.58 1.68 19.22
N MET A 55 1.06 0.83 18.34
CA MET A 55 1.64 0.59 17.02
C MET A 55 1.70 1.87 16.18
N ILE A 56 0.64 2.68 16.17
CA ILE A 56 0.61 3.97 15.46
C ILE A 56 1.68 4.90 16.01
N VAL A 57 1.75 5.05 17.35
CA VAL A 57 2.73 5.92 17.99
C VAL A 57 4.15 5.47 17.66
N VAL A 58 4.47 4.19 17.81
CA VAL A 58 5.80 3.64 17.51
C VAL A 58 6.17 3.84 16.04
N LEU A 59 5.29 3.50 15.09
CA LEU A 59 5.57 3.68 13.66
C LEU A 59 5.73 5.16 13.28
N ALA A 60 4.88 6.05 13.81
CA ALA A 60 4.94 7.47 13.48
C ALA A 60 6.15 8.18 14.11
N THR A 61 6.66 7.68 15.23
CA THR A 61 7.82 8.25 15.95
C THR A 61 9.15 7.67 15.49
N ALA A 62 9.26 6.35 15.35
CA ALA A 62 10.49 5.69 14.87
C ALA A 62 10.75 5.95 13.38
N ARG A 63 9.72 6.38 12.63
CA ARG A 63 9.77 6.70 11.20
C ARG A 63 10.49 5.64 10.35
N PRO A 64 10.16 4.34 10.49
CA PRO A 64 10.75 3.32 9.63
C PRO A 64 10.43 3.59 8.16
N LEU A 65 11.19 2.95 7.27
CA LEU A 65 10.95 3.03 5.84
C LEU A 65 9.53 2.53 5.52
N ALA A 66 8.79 3.26 4.69
CA ALA A 66 7.49 2.86 4.18
C ALA A 66 7.57 2.46 2.69
N LEU A 67 8.31 3.24 1.91
CA LEU A 67 8.59 2.97 0.51
C LEU A 67 10.00 3.46 0.17
N ARG A 68 10.73 2.66 -0.60
CA ARG A 68 11.94 3.09 -1.29
C ARG A 68 11.88 2.64 -2.73
N ILE A 69 12.23 3.55 -3.62
CA ILE A 69 12.48 3.28 -5.03
C ILE A 69 13.94 3.59 -5.28
N ASP A 70 14.64 2.61 -5.84
CA ASP A 70 16.04 2.77 -6.22
C ASP A 70 16.32 2.04 -7.54
N PRO A 71 17.53 2.16 -8.11
CA PRO A 71 17.83 1.52 -9.40
C PRO A 71 17.72 -0.01 -9.41
N LYS A 72 17.63 -0.68 -8.26
CA LYS A 72 17.51 -2.14 -8.19
C LYS A 72 16.05 -2.60 -8.12
N GLY A 73 15.18 -1.79 -7.49
CA GLY A 73 13.77 -2.13 -7.39
C GLY A 73 12.97 -1.24 -6.45
N VAL A 74 11.86 -1.81 -5.98
CA VAL A 74 10.93 -1.18 -5.05
C VAL A 74 10.97 -1.95 -3.73
N THR A 75 11.21 -1.24 -2.63
CA THR A 75 11.08 -1.78 -1.27
C THR A 75 9.83 -1.20 -0.62
N LEU A 76 8.87 -2.05 -0.31
CA LEU A 76 7.71 -1.71 0.50
C LEU A 76 8.00 -2.06 1.94
N GLY A 77 8.29 -1.05 2.75
CA GLY A 77 8.49 -1.20 4.18
C GLY A 77 7.22 -1.68 4.89
N GLY A 78 7.40 -2.30 6.05
CA GLY A 78 6.32 -2.99 6.73
C GLY A 78 6.68 -3.42 8.14
N LEU A 79 5.72 -4.00 8.84
CA LEU A 79 5.93 -4.54 10.18
C LEU A 79 6.63 -5.90 10.07
N PRO A 80 7.75 -6.13 10.77
CA PRO A 80 8.51 -7.39 10.65
C PRO A 80 7.68 -8.63 11.05
N PHE A 81 6.74 -8.48 11.98
CA PHE A 81 5.87 -9.56 12.49
C PHE A 81 4.41 -9.46 12.04
N GLY A 82 4.11 -8.60 11.06
CA GLY A 82 2.75 -8.46 10.54
C GLY A 82 2.29 -9.65 9.68
N PRO A 83 0.99 -9.75 9.38
CA PRO A 83 0.50 -10.61 8.31
C PRO A 83 1.25 -10.33 6.99
N ARG A 84 1.31 -11.32 6.08
CA ARG A 84 2.05 -11.22 4.81
C ARG A 84 1.79 -9.91 4.06
N THR A 85 0.56 -9.42 4.12
CA THR A 85 0.09 -8.19 3.48
C THR A 85 0.83 -6.93 3.95
N ILE A 86 1.38 -6.89 5.17
CA ILE A 86 2.05 -5.71 5.73
C ILE A 86 3.51 -5.96 6.11
N ARG A 87 4.09 -7.12 5.77
CA ARG A 87 5.52 -7.40 5.97
C ARG A 87 6.38 -6.60 5.00
N ALA A 88 7.60 -6.27 5.40
CA ALA A 88 8.55 -5.66 4.48
C ALA A 88 8.79 -6.57 3.25
N THR A 89 8.68 -6.00 2.05
CA THR A 89 8.78 -6.72 0.78
C THR A 89 9.72 -5.96 -0.14
N TYR A 90 10.69 -6.65 -0.73
CA TYR A 90 11.55 -6.13 -1.78
C TYR A 90 11.15 -6.75 -3.11
N LEU A 91 10.97 -5.92 -4.13
CA LEU A 91 10.55 -6.31 -5.47
C LEU A 91 11.56 -5.74 -6.48
N PRO A 92 12.38 -6.58 -7.15
CA PRO A 92 13.27 -6.10 -8.21
C PRO A 92 12.45 -5.61 -9.40
N TRP A 93 12.97 -4.63 -10.16
CA TRP A 93 12.25 -4.08 -11.31
C TRP A 93 11.83 -5.11 -12.34
N SER A 94 12.61 -6.19 -12.50
CA SER A 94 12.30 -7.31 -13.40
C SER A 94 10.98 -8.03 -13.07
N GLU A 95 10.52 -7.93 -11.83
CA GLU A 95 9.26 -8.53 -11.37
C GLU A 95 8.11 -7.54 -11.35
N VAL A 96 8.38 -6.24 -11.27
CA VAL A 96 7.37 -5.19 -11.18
C VAL A 96 6.70 -5.00 -12.53
N VAL A 97 5.36 -5.05 -12.54
CA VAL A 97 4.54 -4.84 -13.74
C VAL A 97 3.93 -3.45 -13.74
N SER A 98 3.42 -3.02 -12.60
CA SER A 98 2.83 -1.68 -12.47
C SER A 98 2.82 -1.21 -11.03
N ILE A 99 2.69 0.10 -10.88
CA ILE A 99 2.45 0.78 -9.61
C ILE A 99 1.15 1.55 -9.77
N SER A 100 0.21 1.43 -8.83
CA SER A 100 -1.06 2.13 -8.86
C SER A 100 -1.33 2.85 -7.55
N LEU A 101 -1.96 4.01 -7.67
CA LEU A 101 -2.50 4.79 -6.57
C LEU A 101 -4.03 4.69 -6.63
N TRP A 102 -4.65 4.27 -5.54
CA TRP A 102 -6.10 4.16 -5.48
C TRP A 102 -6.63 4.52 -4.10
N MET A 103 -7.91 4.89 -4.06
CA MET A 103 -8.64 5.18 -2.84
C MET A 103 -9.54 3.99 -2.54
N ASP A 104 -9.41 3.40 -1.36
CA ASP A 104 -10.36 2.40 -0.92
C ASP A 104 -11.71 3.07 -0.65
N GLY A 105 -12.69 2.73 -1.50
CA GLY A 105 -14.06 3.22 -1.46
C GLY A 105 -15.03 2.28 -0.77
N ASN A 106 -14.57 1.12 -0.26
CA ASN A 106 -15.46 0.14 0.37
C ASN A 106 -16.11 0.65 1.67
N LEU A 107 -15.55 1.71 2.28
CA LEU A 107 -16.14 2.37 3.43
C LEU A 107 -16.81 3.69 3.00
N PRO A 108 -18.13 3.85 3.17
CA PRO A 108 -18.92 4.95 2.61
C PRO A 108 -18.54 6.36 3.09
N ARG A 109 -17.65 6.49 4.08
CA ARG A 109 -17.20 7.77 4.65
C ARG A 109 -15.69 7.93 4.78
N THR A 110 -14.90 6.90 4.47
CA THR A 110 -13.45 6.94 4.68
C THR A 110 -12.75 6.47 3.41
N LYS A 111 -12.23 7.43 2.65
CA LYS A 111 -11.32 7.14 1.55
C LYS A 111 -9.93 6.96 2.14
N VAL A 112 -9.43 5.73 2.16
CA VAL A 112 -8.06 5.44 2.59
C VAL A 112 -7.21 5.34 1.31
N PRO A 113 -6.22 6.21 1.13
CA PRO A 113 -5.34 6.12 -0.02
C PRO A 113 -4.36 4.94 0.13
N TYR A 114 -4.16 4.20 -0.95
CA TYR A 114 -3.27 3.06 -1.04
C TYR A 114 -2.30 3.22 -2.21
N LEU A 115 -1.08 2.76 -1.98
CA LEU A 115 -0.12 2.40 -3.03
C LEU A 115 -0.20 0.89 -3.25
N GLU A 116 -0.36 0.45 -4.49
CA GLU A 116 -0.26 -0.94 -4.89
C GLU A 116 0.89 -1.11 -5.87
N VAL A 117 1.67 -2.17 -5.69
CA VAL A 117 2.70 -2.63 -6.61
C VAL A 117 2.30 -4.02 -7.06
N ARG A 118 2.03 -4.16 -8.36
CA ARG A 118 1.78 -5.46 -8.96
C ARG A 118 3.08 -6.05 -9.47
N HIS A 119 3.31 -7.29 -9.10
CA HIS A 119 4.52 -8.00 -9.47
C HIS A 119 4.23 -9.45 -9.84
N ARG A 120 5.14 -10.05 -10.61
CA ARG A 120 5.07 -11.47 -10.94
C ARG A 120 5.58 -12.31 -9.79
N VAL A 121 5.02 -13.50 -9.62
CA VAL A 121 5.52 -14.50 -8.67
C VAL A 121 5.78 -15.79 -9.43
N GLY A 122 7.07 -16.13 -9.58
CA GLY A 122 7.52 -17.31 -10.31
C GLY A 122 7.61 -17.13 -11.83
N PRO A 123 7.98 -18.20 -12.57
CA PRO A 123 8.03 -18.17 -14.03
C PRO A 123 6.64 -17.85 -14.59
N ALA A 124 6.61 -17.02 -15.64
CA ALA A 124 5.37 -16.58 -16.30
C ALA A 124 4.48 -17.78 -16.61
N ARG A 125 3.48 -18.03 -15.76
CA ARG A 125 2.49 -19.06 -16.03
C ARG A 125 1.69 -18.53 -17.22
N PRO A 126 1.56 -19.30 -18.31
CA PRO A 126 0.75 -18.89 -19.45
C PRO A 126 -0.61 -18.45 -18.91
N PRO A 127 -1.12 -17.27 -19.32
CA PRO A 127 -2.40 -16.80 -18.84
C PRO A 127 -3.44 -17.88 -19.10
N ALA A 128 -4.07 -18.37 -18.03
CA ALA A 128 -5.22 -19.24 -18.20
C ALA A 128 -6.24 -18.47 -19.05
N PRO A 129 -6.88 -19.11 -20.05
CA PRO A 129 -7.98 -18.49 -20.77
C PRO A 129 -9.00 -17.99 -19.75
N ALA A 130 -9.56 -16.80 -19.98
CA ALA A 130 -10.63 -16.29 -19.12
C ALA A 130 -11.79 -17.28 -19.14
N GLU A 131 -12.02 -17.95 -17.99
CA GLU A 131 -12.99 -19.05 -17.89
C GLU A 131 -14.45 -18.58 -17.99
N SER A 132 -14.70 -17.27 -17.83
CA SER A 132 -16.04 -16.69 -17.91
C SER A 132 -16.19 -15.71 -19.06
N ALA A 133 -17.37 -15.71 -19.68
CA ALA A 133 -17.74 -14.77 -20.74
C ALA A 133 -17.63 -13.30 -20.29
N ALA A 134 -17.90 -13.01 -19.02
CA ALA A 134 -17.75 -11.68 -18.43
C ALA A 134 -16.29 -11.22 -18.38
N LEU A 135 -15.36 -12.11 -18.04
CA LEU A 135 -13.92 -11.82 -18.06
C LEU A 135 -13.41 -11.64 -19.49
N GLN A 136 -13.91 -12.43 -20.46
CA GLN A 136 -13.57 -12.27 -21.87
C GLN A 136 -14.04 -10.93 -22.45
N GLN A 137 -15.23 -10.44 -22.05
CA GLN A 137 -15.69 -9.11 -22.44
C GLN A 137 -14.86 -7.99 -21.81
N LEU A 138 -14.46 -8.16 -20.54
CA LEU A 138 -13.57 -7.21 -19.88
C LEU A 138 -12.19 -7.18 -20.54
N ASP A 139 -11.66 -8.34 -20.94
CA ASP A 139 -10.42 -8.44 -21.69
C ASP A 139 -10.49 -7.74 -23.05
N ALA A 140 -11.57 -7.96 -23.80
CA ALA A 140 -11.80 -7.30 -25.08
C ALA A 140 -11.88 -5.77 -24.92
N TYR A 141 -12.51 -5.30 -23.83
CA TYR A 141 -12.55 -3.89 -23.49
C TYR A 141 -11.16 -3.34 -23.12
N LEU A 142 -10.41 -4.03 -22.25
CA LEU A 142 -9.07 -3.60 -21.82
C LEU A 142 -8.07 -3.59 -22.98
N ALA A 143 -8.19 -4.52 -23.94
CA ALA A 143 -7.37 -4.54 -25.15
C ALA A 143 -7.56 -3.30 -26.04
N THR A 144 -8.68 -2.57 -25.91
CA THR A 144 -8.88 -1.27 -26.58
C THR A 144 -8.27 -0.08 -25.85
N GLN A 145 -7.98 -0.23 -24.56
CA GLN A 145 -7.52 0.86 -23.68
C GLN A 145 -6.04 0.75 -23.35
N VAL A 146 -5.45 -0.45 -23.43
CA VAL A 146 -4.09 -0.74 -23.00
C VAL A 146 -3.43 -1.70 -24.00
N PRO A 147 -2.13 -1.57 -24.30
CA PRO A 147 -1.44 -2.50 -25.19
C PRO A 147 -1.64 -3.96 -24.77
N ALA A 148 -1.92 -4.84 -25.72
CA ALA A 148 -2.19 -6.26 -25.45
C ALA A 148 -1.08 -6.94 -24.63
N GLU A 149 0.18 -6.57 -24.89
CA GLU A 149 1.33 -7.05 -24.11
C GLU A 149 1.25 -6.70 -22.63
N PHE A 150 0.66 -5.55 -22.27
CA PHE A 150 0.50 -5.17 -20.87
C PHE A 150 -0.54 -6.06 -20.17
N VAL A 151 -1.66 -6.35 -20.84
CA VAL A 151 -2.72 -7.22 -20.32
C VAL A 151 -2.18 -8.62 -20.05
N GLU A 152 -1.37 -9.17 -20.96
CA GLU A 152 -0.72 -10.46 -20.74
C GLU A 152 0.24 -10.44 -19.55
N ARG A 153 1.08 -9.39 -19.44
CA ARG A 153 2.02 -9.24 -18.32
C ARG A 153 1.33 -9.06 -16.97
N PHE A 154 0.11 -8.54 -16.97
CA PHE A 154 -0.70 -8.28 -15.79
C PHE A 154 -1.44 -9.52 -15.29
N ARG A 155 -1.66 -10.54 -16.14
CA ARG A 155 -2.27 -11.80 -15.71
C ARG A 155 -1.31 -12.59 -14.84
N GLY A 156 -1.84 -13.14 -13.73
CA GLY A 156 -1.06 -13.94 -12.79
C GLY A 156 -0.09 -13.13 -11.90
N THR A 157 -0.23 -11.81 -11.85
CA THR A 157 0.52 -10.99 -10.89
C THR A 157 -0.08 -11.06 -9.49
N GLU A 158 0.75 -11.00 -8.48
CA GLU A 158 0.34 -10.71 -7.10
C GLU A 158 0.39 -9.19 -6.84
N SER A 159 -0.39 -8.76 -5.84
CA SER A 159 -0.50 -7.37 -5.43
C SER A 159 0.09 -7.18 -4.03
N ALA A 160 1.13 -6.36 -3.93
CA ALA A 160 1.64 -5.85 -2.66
C ALA A 160 1.16 -4.41 -2.47
N HIS A 161 0.38 -4.11 -1.42
CA HIS A 161 -0.18 -2.79 -1.21
C HIS A 161 0.12 -2.21 0.18
N ARG A 162 0.11 -0.89 0.29
CA ARG A 162 0.36 -0.13 1.52
C ARG A 162 -0.62 1.02 1.64
N ALA A 163 -1.32 1.09 2.77
CA ALA A 163 -2.11 2.26 3.14
C ALA A 163 -1.17 3.44 3.38
N LEU A 164 -1.51 4.61 2.84
CA LEU A 164 -0.79 5.87 3.05
C LEU A 164 -1.20 6.57 4.35
N THR A 165 -1.89 5.87 5.26
CA THR A 165 -2.44 6.41 6.51
C THR A 165 -1.39 7.02 7.43
N LEU A 166 -0.18 6.43 7.49
CA LEU A 166 0.88 6.82 8.41
C LEU A 166 2.13 7.38 7.71
N TRP A 167 2.02 7.77 6.45
CA TRP A 167 3.13 8.37 5.70
C TRP A 167 2.58 9.29 4.62
N ARG A 168 3.48 9.95 3.88
CA ARG A 168 3.09 10.82 2.77
C ARG A 168 3.83 10.37 1.53
N LEU A 169 3.10 10.35 0.42
CA LEU A 169 3.62 10.06 -0.88
C LEU A 169 3.67 11.36 -1.68
N ASP A 170 4.79 11.60 -2.33
CA ASP A 170 4.98 12.68 -3.29
C ASP A 170 4.88 12.03 -4.67
N VAL A 171 3.73 12.20 -5.32
CA VAL A 171 3.37 11.47 -6.55
C VAL A 171 4.28 11.89 -7.70
N ASP A 172 4.68 13.15 -7.77
CA ASP A 172 5.55 13.67 -8.82
C ASP A 172 6.97 13.14 -8.66
N ARG A 173 7.51 13.17 -7.43
CA ARG A 173 8.83 12.58 -7.16
C ARG A 173 8.83 11.06 -7.33
N LEU A 174 7.75 10.38 -6.96
CA LEU A 174 7.57 8.95 -7.22
C LEU A 174 7.64 8.68 -8.73
N ARG A 175 6.81 9.37 -9.53
CA ARG A 175 6.75 9.17 -10.98
C ARG A 175 8.09 9.45 -11.63
N THR A 176 8.77 10.51 -11.21
CA THR A 176 10.12 10.85 -11.69
C THR A 176 11.13 9.74 -11.38
N ALA A 177 11.11 9.20 -10.15
CA ALA A 177 12.02 8.12 -9.76
C ALA A 177 11.72 6.82 -10.52
N VAL A 178 10.45 6.46 -10.70
CA VAL A 178 10.06 5.29 -11.50
C VAL A 178 10.52 5.45 -12.95
N GLN A 179 10.25 6.60 -13.58
CA GLN A 179 10.69 6.86 -14.95
C GLN A 179 12.21 6.80 -15.12
N ALA A 180 12.97 7.24 -14.11
CA ALA A 180 14.43 7.19 -14.14
C ALA A 180 15.01 5.79 -13.92
N CYS A 181 14.31 4.92 -13.18
CA CYS A 181 14.81 3.59 -12.80
C CYS A 181 14.26 2.45 -13.67
N ALA A 182 13.00 2.55 -14.11
CA ALA A 182 12.27 1.53 -14.87
C ALA A 182 11.20 2.21 -15.76
N PRO A 183 11.59 2.86 -16.88
CA PRO A 183 10.67 3.58 -17.77
C PRO A 183 9.56 2.72 -18.36
N GLU A 184 9.73 1.40 -18.38
CA GLU A 184 8.74 0.41 -18.82
C GLU A 184 7.62 0.17 -17.80
N VAL A 185 7.82 0.53 -16.53
CA VAL A 185 6.84 0.36 -15.46
C VAL A 185 5.84 1.51 -15.48
N HIS A 186 4.57 1.17 -15.57
CA HIS A 186 3.51 2.15 -15.63
C HIS A 186 3.03 2.53 -14.23
N VAL A 187 2.91 3.85 -13.99
CA VAL A 187 2.34 4.40 -12.75
C VAL A 187 0.92 4.90 -13.05
N PHE A 188 -0.07 4.30 -12.42
CA PHE A 188 -1.50 4.60 -12.62
C PHE A 188 -2.12 5.33 -11.43
N GLY A 189 -3.21 6.03 -11.71
CA GLY A 189 -4.03 6.70 -10.72
C GLY A 189 -3.48 8.06 -10.28
N ASP A 190 -4.31 8.75 -9.52
CA ASP A 190 -3.99 9.99 -8.83
C ASP A 190 -4.62 9.91 -7.43
N LEU A 191 -4.02 10.59 -6.46
CA LEU A 191 -4.51 10.61 -5.09
C LEU A 191 -5.58 11.68 -4.83
N GLY A 192 -5.94 12.47 -5.84
CA GLY A 192 -7.10 13.37 -5.83
C GLY A 192 -6.98 14.54 -4.86
#